data_AF-A0A7Y2JLU4-F1
#
_entry.id   AF-A0A7Y2JLU4-F1
#
_cell.length_a   1.000
_cell.length_b   1.000
_cell.length_c   1.000
_cell.angle_alpha   90.00
_cell.angle_beta   90.00
_cell.angle_gamma   90.00
#
_symmetry.space_group_name_H-M   'P 1'
#
loop_
_entity.id
_entity.type
_entity.pdbx_description
1 polymer ?
#
loop_
_entity_poly.entity_id
_entity_poly.type
_entity_poly.pdbx_seq_one_letter_code
_entity_poly.pdbx_strand_id
1 'polypeptide(L)' 'MDIALIRTFLEVAATGSFVNAANRLCVTQSAVSLRVQWPEASLGGSCFKNFPAR' A
#
# COMPACT_ATOMS: atom_id res chain seq x y z
N MET A 1 -0.18 15.57 -3.29
CA MET A 1 0.36 14.25 -2.89
C MET A 1 0.18 14.13 -1.38
N ASP A 2 -0.62 13.19 -0.91
CA ASP A 2 -0.97 13.06 0.52
C ASP A 2 0.06 12.18 1.26
N ILE A 3 0.56 12.65 2.41
CA ILE A 3 1.63 11.98 3.15
C ILE A 3 1.21 10.61 3.68
N ALA A 4 -0.08 10.40 3.95
CA ALA A 4 -0.58 9.10 4.40
C ALA A 4 -0.55 8.07 3.27
N LEU A 5 -0.74 8.48 2.01
CA LEU A 5 -0.60 7.59 0.85
C LEU A 5 0.85 7.14 0.68
N ILE A 6 1.81 8.06 0.77
CA ILE A 6 3.25 7.74 0.69
C ILE A 6 3.65 6.83 1.84
N ARG A 7 3.24 7.15 3.08
CA ARG A 7 3.56 6.33 4.25
C ARG A 7 3.00 4.91 4.12
N THR A 8 1.78 4.78 3.57
CA THR A 8 1.17 3.48 3.33
C THR A 8 1.94 2.69 2.27
N PHE A 9 2.35 3.34 1.18
CA PHE A 9 3.15 2.72 0.14
C PHE A 9 4.50 2.20 0.67
N LEU A 10 5.19 3.01 1.48
CA LEU A 10 6.47 2.64 2.08
C LEU A 10 6.33 1.49 3.08
N GLU A 11 5.26 1.45 3.89
CA GLU A 11 5.05 0.30 4.79
C GLU A 11 4.72 -0.99 4.05
N VAL A 12 3.96 -0.94 2.96
CA VAL A 12 3.71 -2.14 2.13
C VAL A 12 5.02 -2.63 1.51
N ALA A 13 5.85 -1.72 1.00
CA ALA A 13 7.17 -2.06 0.47
C ALA A 13 8.11 -2.63 1.56
N ALA A 14 8.08 -2.08 2.78
CA ALA A 14 8.92 -2.54 3.88
C ALA A 14 8.49 -3.89 4.47
N THR A 15 7.18 -4.17 4.50
CA THR A 15 6.64 -5.40 5.08
C THR A 15 6.45 -6.54 4.07
N GLY A 16 6.39 -6.22 2.78
CA GLY A 16 6.03 -7.20 1.75
C GLY A 16 4.60 -7.74 1.88
N SER A 17 3.74 -7.12 2.70
CA SER A 17 2.40 -7.62 3.01
C SER A 17 1.41 -6.51 3.33
N PHE A 18 0.30 -6.48 2.59
CA PHE A 18 -0.81 -5.56 2.82
C PHE A 18 -1.44 -5.72 4.21
N VAL A 19 -1.52 -6.97 4.70
CA VAL A 19 -2.07 -7.29 6.02
C VAL A 19 -1.15 -6.78 7.13
N ASN A 20 0.17 -6.98 7.00
CA ASN A 20 1.13 -6.52 8.00
C ASN A 20 1.23 -4.98 8.02
N ALA A 21 1.21 -4.34 6.85
CA ALA A 21 1.17 -2.89 6.75
C ALA A 21 -0.11 -2.31 7.39
N ALA A 22 -1.26 -2.94 7.17
CA ALA A 22 -2.54 -2.55 7.79
C ALA A 22 -2.48 -2.59 9.32
N ASN A 23 -1.91 -3.67 9.87
CA ASN A 23 -1.70 -3.81 11.32
C ASN A 23 -0.79 -2.71 11.89
N ARG A 24 0.34 -2.41 11.22
CA ARG A 24 1.28 -1.36 11.67
C ARG A 24 0.71 0.05 11.59
N LEU A 25 -0.15 0.30 10.61
CA LEU A 25 -0.78 1.60 10.38
C LEU A 25 -2.12 1.75 11.12
N CYS A 26 -2.57 0.71 11.84
CA CYS A 26 -3.86 0.65 12.53
C CYS A 26 -5.04 1.00 11.61
N VAL A 27 -5.04 0.45 10.40
CA VAL A 27 -6.12 0.60 9.41
C VAL A 27 -6.53 -0.77 8.87
N THR A 28 -7.60 -0.83 8.09
CA THR A 28 -8.00 -2.08 7.42
C THR A 28 -7.07 -2.39 6.23
N GLN A 29 -6.95 -3.68 5.90
CA GLN A 29 -6.24 -4.10 4.69
C GLN A 29 -6.88 -3.50 3.42
N SER A 30 -8.20 -3.39 3.37
CA SER A 30 -8.91 -2.72 2.26
C SER A 30 -8.55 -1.23 2.12
N ALA A 31 -8.33 -0.52 3.24
CA ALA A 31 -7.87 0.87 3.22
C ALA A 31 -6.43 0.97 2.70
N VAL A 32 -5.55 0.06 3.09
CA VAL A 32 -4.19 -0.03 2.53
C VAL A 32 -4.24 -0.26 1.03
N SER A 33 -5.04 -1.24 0.59
CA SER A 33 -5.24 -1.58 -0.82
C SER A 33 -5.72 -0.40 -1.66
N LEU A 34 -6.62 0.45 -1.16
CA LEU A 34 -7.06 1.67 -1.85
C LEU A 34 -5.98 2.75 -1.86
N ARG A 35 -5.27 2.92 -0.73
CA ARG A 35 -4.24 3.96 -0.57
C ARG A 35 -3.04 3.74 -1.49
N VAL A 36 -2.65 2.51 -1.80
CA VAL A 36 -1.50 2.25 -2.68
C VAL A 36 -1.82 2.36 -4.18
N GLN A 37 -3.09 2.31 -4.59
CA GLN A 37 -3.48 2.47 -6.01
C GLN A 37 -3.10 3.85 -6.57
N TRP A 38 -3.19 4.88 -5.74
CA TRP A 38 -2.90 6.26 -6.14
C TRP A 38 -1.41 6.49 -6.42
N PRO A 39 -0.47 6.10 -5.53
CA PRO A 39 0.95 6.06 -5.84
C PRO A 39 1.29 5.22 -7.07
N GLU A 40 0.73 4.02 -7.23
CA GLU A 40 0.99 3.17 -8.42
C GLU A 40 0.57 3.85 -9.73
N ALA A 41 -0.58 4.52 -9.74
CA ALA A 41 -1.05 5.29 -10.90
C ALA A 41 -0.12 6.47 -11.22
N SER A 42 0.35 7.19 -10.19
CA SER A 42 1.31 8.29 -10.35
C SER A 42 2.68 7.83 -10.87
N LEU A 43 3.06 6.58 -10.59
CA LEU A 43 4.33 5.99 -11.00
C LEU A 43 4.25 5.25 -12.35
N GLY A 44 3.09 5.25 -13.00
CA GLY A 44 2.90 4.67 -14.33
C GLY A 44 2.65 3.16 -14.35
N GLY A 45 2.30 2.54 -13.21
CA GLY A 45 1.91 1.12 -13.20
C GLY A 45 1.92 0.45 -11.82
N SER A 46 1.33 -0.75 -11.76
CA SER A 46 1.29 -1.53 -10.53
C SER A 46 2.69 -2.01 -10.11
N CYS A 47 3.10 -1.58 -8.93
CA CYS A 47 4.37 -1.87 -8.28
C CYS A 47 4.29 -3.16 -7.44
N PHE A 48 3.09 -3.56 -7.01
CA PHE A 48 2.88 -4.69 -6.09
C PHE A 48 2.24 -5.94 -6.73
N LYS A 49 2.40 -6.15 -8.05
CA LYS A 49 1.80 -7.28 -8.82
C LYS A 49 2.03 -8.69 -8.24
N ASN A 50 3.10 -8.90 -7.48
CA ASN A 50 3.48 -10.20 -6.93
C ASN A 50 3.03 -10.42 -5.48
N PHE A 51 2.25 -9.50 -4.91
CA PHE A 51 1.76 -9.63 -3.54
C PHE A 51 0.50 -10.52 -3.57
N PRO A 52 0.46 -11.62 -2.78
CA PRO A 52 -0.69 -12.50 -2.75
C PRO A 52 -1.94 -11.75 -2.25
N ALA A 53 -3.02 -11.85 -3.04
CA ALA A 53 -4.38 -11.34 -2.84
C ALA A 53 -4.53 -9.98 -2.11
N ARG A 54 -4.74 -8.93 -2.92
CA ARG A 54 -5.30 -7.63 -2.53
C ARG A 54 -6.74 -7.76 -2.02
#